data_AF-A0A841LFB8-F1
#
_entry.id   AF-A0A841LFB8-F1
#
_cell.length_a   1.000
_cell.length_b   1.000
_cell.length_c   1.000
_cell.angle_alpha   90.00
_cell.angle_beta   90.00
_cell.angle_gamma   90.00
#
_symmetry.space_group_name_H-M   'P 1'
#
loop_
_entity.id
_entity.type
_entity.pdbx_description
1 polymer ?
#
loop_
_entity_poly.entity_id
_entity_poly.type
_entity_poly.pdbx_seq_one_letter_code
_entity_poly.pdbx_strand_id
1 'polypeptide(L)' 'MGDIGSQQQGFARLGFVRPLVIVCVCNALRERQVRDAARASGRACAHTAYAQLGCKVKCGMCLPFARDVVRSELATA' A
#
# COMPACT_ATOMS: atom_id res chain seq x y z
N MET A 1 27.75 -15.54 34.50
CA MET A 1 27.68 -15.42 33.04
C MET A 1 26.28 -15.76 32.58
N GLY A 2 25.45 -14.75 32.29
CA GLY A 2 24.15 -14.92 31.67
C GLY A 2 23.96 -13.72 30.74
N ASP A 3 24.00 -13.97 29.43
CA ASP A 3 23.92 -12.96 28.38
C ASP A 3 22.56 -12.25 28.38
N ILE A 4 22.50 -11.11 29.06
CA ILE A 4 21.38 -10.16 29.01
C ILE A 4 21.25 -9.54 27.59
N GLY A 5 22.27 -9.69 26.74
CA GLY A 5 22.33 -9.13 25.38
C GLY A 5 21.44 -9.81 24.33
N SER A 6 20.84 -10.97 24.62
CA SER A 6 20.04 -11.71 23.62
C SER A 6 18.57 -11.28 23.57
N GLN A 7 18.04 -10.63 24.62
CA GLN A 7 16.62 -10.28 24.69
C GLN A 7 16.25 -8.90 24.14
N GLN A 8 17.24 -8.11 23.71
CA GLN A 8 16.98 -6.80 23.10
C GLN A 8 16.71 -6.86 21.58
N GLN A 9 16.81 -8.03 20.96
CA GLN A 9 16.61 -8.21 19.51
C GLN A 9 15.12 -8.29 19.09
N GLY A 10 14.17 -8.05 20.02
CA GLY A 10 12.73 -8.18 19.81
C GLY A 10 11.94 -6.90 19.52
N PHE A 11 12.50 -5.70 19.71
CA PHE A 11 11.73 -4.44 19.66
C PHE A 11 12.20 -3.40 18.63
N ALA A 12 13.38 -3.55 18.03
CA ALA A 12 13.93 -2.58 17.07
C ALA A 12 13.40 -2.72 15.62
N ARG A 13 12.42 -3.57 15.35
CA ARG A 13 11.73 -3.67 14.04
C ARG A 13 10.37 -2.98 13.97
N LEU A 14 9.97 -2.26 15.00
CA LEU A 14 8.76 -1.40 15.00
C LEU A 14 9.03 -0.02 14.38
N GLY A 15 9.66 0.00 13.20
CA GLY A 15 9.74 1.20 12.37
C GLY A 15 8.92 0.95 11.11
N PHE A 16 7.78 1.65 10.96
CA PHE A 16 6.95 1.68 9.74
C PHE A 16 5.81 0.65 9.63
N VAL A 17 4.95 0.52 10.65
CA VAL A 17 3.63 -0.10 10.45
C VAL A 17 2.78 0.81 9.55
N ARG A 18 2.95 0.67 8.22
CA ARG A 18 2.03 1.29 7.25
C ARG A 18 0.62 0.75 7.50
N PRO A 19 -0.41 1.61 7.55
CA PRO A 19 -1.79 1.19 7.78
C PRO A 19 -2.20 0.05 6.84
N LEU A 20 -2.81 -0.98 7.40
CA LEU A 20 -3.32 -2.15 6.67
C LEU A 20 -4.68 -1.89 6.01
N VAL A 21 -4.99 -0.64 5.67
CA VAL A 21 -6.29 -0.24 5.09
C VAL A 21 -6.53 -1.00 3.79
N ILE A 22 -7.71 -1.60 3.68
CA ILE A 22 -8.16 -2.24 2.45
C ILE A 22 -8.78 -1.17 1.56
N VAL A 23 -8.24 -1.01 0.36
CA VAL A 23 -8.80 -0.13 -0.68
C VAL A 23 -9.83 -0.88 -1.51
N CYS A 24 -9.57 -2.15 -1.83
CA CYS A 24 -10.44 -2.95 -2.69
C CYS A 24 -10.67 -4.34 -2.12
N VAL A 25 -11.90 -4.64 -1.75
CA VAL A 25 -12.28 -5.99 -1.31
C VAL A 25 -12.31 -6.98 -2.48
N CYS A 26 -12.81 -6.59 -3.66
CA CYS A 26 -12.97 -7.51 -4.79
C CYS A 26 -11.65 -8.06 -5.35
N ASN A 27 -10.57 -7.31 -5.19
CA ASN A 27 -9.21 -7.66 -5.63
C ASN A 27 -8.25 -7.86 -4.46
N ALA A 28 -8.74 -7.83 -3.21
CA ALA A 28 -7.93 -7.93 -1.99
C ALA A 28 -6.73 -6.96 -1.96
N LEU A 29 -6.93 -5.71 -2.36
CA LEU A 29 -5.86 -4.70 -2.42
C LEU A 29 -5.83 -3.85 -1.16
N ARG A 30 -4.65 -3.79 -0.54
CA ARG A 30 -4.30 -2.87 0.54
C ARG A 30 -3.79 -1.55 -0.01
N GLU A 31 -3.94 -0.49 0.78
CA GLU A 31 -3.48 0.87 0.43
C GLU A 31 -2.01 0.90 0.04
N ARG A 32 -1.15 0.18 0.77
CA ARG A 32 0.28 0.05 0.43
C ARG A 32 0.48 -0.44 -1.01
N GLN A 33 -0.24 -1.48 -1.42
CA GLN A 33 -0.10 -2.03 -2.78
C GLN A 33 -0.50 -1.01 -3.84
N VAL A 34 -1.58 -0.25 -3.58
CA VAL A 34 -2.05 0.80 -4.49
C VAL A 34 -1.05 1.96 -4.56
N ARG A 35 -0.47 2.38 -3.43
CA ARG A 35 0.58 3.40 -3.38
C ARG A 35 1.87 2.95 -4.06
N ASP A 36 2.28 1.70 -3.87
CA ASP A 36 3.48 1.13 -4.50
C ASP A 36 3.28 1.07 -6.03
N ALA A 37 2.10 0.63 -6.48
CA ALA A 37 1.73 0.61 -7.90
C ALA A 37 1.62 2.01 -8.51
N ALA A 38 1.12 3.00 -7.76
CA ALA A 38 1.09 4.40 -8.20
C ALA A 38 2.51 4.89 -8.52
N ARG A 39 3.46 4.71 -7.59
CA ARG A 39 4.87 5.09 -7.77
C ARG A 39 5.52 4.36 -8.95
N ALA A 40 5.30 3.05 -9.07
CA ALA A 40 5.83 2.27 -10.20
C ALA A 40 5.25 2.72 -11.56
N SER A 41 3.97 3.12 -11.60
CA SER A 41 3.31 3.54 -12.84
C SER A 41 3.65 4.97 -13.27
N GLY A 42 3.99 5.84 -12.31
CA GLY A 42 4.13 7.29 -12.52
C GLY A 42 2.85 8.01 -12.98
N ARG A 43 1.68 7.37 -12.91
CA ARG A 43 0.42 7.91 -13.44
C ARG A 43 -0.64 8.06 -12.35
N ALA A 44 -1.27 9.23 -12.31
CA ALA A 44 -2.34 9.55 -11.36
C ALA A 44 -3.70 8.91 -11.75
N CYS A 45 -3.72 7.59 -12.00
CA CYS A 45 -4.90 6.85 -12.44
C CYS A 45 -5.05 5.52 -11.70
N ALA A 46 -6.18 5.34 -11.01
CA ALA A 46 -6.48 4.10 -10.28
C ALA A 46 -6.56 2.86 -11.19
N HIS A 47 -7.11 2.97 -12.40
CA HIS A 47 -7.15 1.84 -13.33
C HIS A 47 -5.75 1.41 -13.76
N THR A 48 -4.84 2.35 -13.99
CA THR A 48 -3.44 2.05 -14.29
C THR A 48 -2.77 1.37 -13.11
N ALA A 49 -2.96 1.88 -11.88
CA ALA A 49 -2.40 1.24 -10.69
C ALA A 49 -2.89 -0.21 -10.51
N TYR A 50 -4.17 -0.49 -10.80
CA TYR A 50 -4.72 -1.85 -10.73
C TYR A 50 -4.13 -2.75 -11.81
N ALA A 51 -3.96 -2.23 -13.03
CA ALA A 51 -3.32 -2.95 -14.12
C ALA A 51 -1.85 -3.29 -13.82
N GLN A 52 -1.10 -2.39 -13.15
CA GLN A 52 0.26 -2.67 -12.67
C GLN A 52 0.30 -3.83 -11.67
N LEU A 53 -0.77 -4.02 -10.90
CA LEU A 53 -0.93 -5.14 -9.97
C LEU A 53 -1.51 -6.41 -10.65
N GLY A 54 -1.60 -6.42 -11.98
CA GLY A 54 -2.09 -7.56 -12.76
C GLY A 54 -3.60 -7.80 -12.63
N CYS A 55 -4.38 -6.80 -12.20
CA CYS A 55 -5.83 -6.95 -12.02
C CYS A 55 -6.64 -5.87 -12.75
N LYS A 56 -7.93 -6.17 -12.97
CA LYS A 56 -8.93 -5.22 -13.48
C LYS A 56 -9.87 -4.80 -12.36
N VAL A 57 -10.46 -3.61 -12.48
CA VAL A 57 -11.51 -3.15 -11.58
C VAL A 57 -12.75 -4.02 -11.76
N LYS A 58 -13.39 -4.41 -10.65
CA LYS A 58 -14.61 -5.24 -10.63
C LYS A 58 -15.88 -4.42 -10.41
N CYS A 59 -16.24 -4.12 -9.15
CA CYS A 59 -17.47 -3.37 -8.83
C CYS A 59 -17.32 -1.84 -8.93
N GLY A 60 -16.10 -1.32 -9.00
CA GLY A 60 -15.83 0.12 -9.10
C GLY A 60 -16.05 0.95 -7.83
N MET A 61 -16.66 0.41 -6.76
CA MET A 61 -17.00 1.17 -5.54
C MET A 61 -15.78 1.79 -4.84
N CYS A 62 -14.62 1.13 -4.94
CA CYS A 62 -13.36 1.63 -4.40
C CYS A 62 -12.75 2.80 -5.20
N LEU A 63 -13.21 3.06 -6.42
CA LEU A 63 -12.52 3.96 -7.35
C LEU A 63 -12.38 5.41 -6.84
N PRO A 64 -13.38 6.04 -6.19
CA PRO A 64 -13.20 7.37 -5.61
C PRO A 64 -12.02 7.40 -4.63
N PHE A 65 -12.04 6.52 -3.62
CA PHE A 65 -10.96 6.42 -2.64
C PHE A 65 -9.61 6.02 -3.24
N ALA A 66 -9.60 5.04 -4.15
CA ALA A 66 -8.38 4.60 -4.83
C ALA A 66 -7.74 5.71 -5.67
N ARG A 67 -8.55 6.57 -6.31
CA ARG A 67 -8.05 7.75 -7.04
C ARG A 67 -7.39 8.75 -6.10
N ASP A 68 -7.98 8.99 -4.94
CA ASP A 68 -7.42 9.91 -3.95
C ASP A 68 -6.10 9.37 -3.37
N VAL A 69 -6.02 8.08 -3.07
CA VAL A 69 -4.77 7.41 -2.65
C VAL A 69 -3.68 7.58 -3.70
N VAL A 70 -3.98 7.28 -4.97
CA VAL A 70 -3.01 7.38 -6.07
C VAL A 70 -2.57 8.83 -6.29
N ARG A 71 -3.49 9.80 -6.27
CA ARG A 71 -3.18 11.22 -6.45
C ARG A 71 -2.35 11.76 -5.29
N SER A 72 -2.73 11.43 -4.06
CA SER A 72 -2.00 11.81 -2.85
C SER A 72 -0.56 11.30 -2.90
N GLU A 73 -0.35 10.05 -3.31
CA GLU A 73 0.99 9.47 -3.38
C GLU A 73 1.90 10.22 -4.37
N LEU A 74 1.38 10.58 -5.55
CA LEU A 74 2.16 11.25 -6.60
C LEU A 74 2.31 12.76 -6.39
N ALA A 75 1.50 13.38 -5.54
CA ALA A 75 1.68 14.78 -5.17
C ALA A 75 2.79 14.98 -4.12
N THR A 76 3.23 13.92 -3.46
CA THR A 76 4.24 13.95 -2.38
C THR A 76 5.57 13.29 -2.78
N ALA A 77 5.61 12.60 -3.91
CA ALA A 77 6.80 11.91 -4.45
C ALA A 77 7.57 12.80 -5.43
#